data_AF-A0A5C7J182-F1
#
_entry.id   AF-A0A5C7J182-F1
#
_cell.length_a   1.000
_cell.length_b   1.000
_cell.length_c   1.000
_cell.angle_alpha   90.00
_cell.angle_beta   90.00
_cell.angle_gamma   90.00
#
_symmetry.space_group_name_H-M   'P 1'
#
loop_
_entity.id
_entity.type
_entity.pdbx_description
1 polymer ?
#
loop_
_entity_poly.entity_id
_entity_poly.type
_entity_poly.pdbx_seq_one_letter_code
_entity_poly.pdbx_strand_id
1 'polypeptide(L)'
;MENLLGETEKLTWVQWRMNFPEEYQELVNGADGREGTQNIISQMRRIFTLEDPATGSTAAQDEAYRDLERLTCANIKDIVPFLNDYARLSAKSGRLFLGTELSEKLWMKMPHDLGSKIKAAYQEKHSGNQIGVFPRILFAYRFLEQECKEAAFRRSLKNLSFCADMPLPGYYGEKRKYGVRKSKTYKGKPHETHARIEKTKQLVRSKRCKCYLCGEEGHFARECPSDRKSTRRLAMYEQLSIPEERRR
;
A
#
# COMPACT_ATOMS: atom_id res chain seq x y z
N MET A 1 43.95 31.86 24.52
CA MET A 1 43.34 31.75 23.18
C MET A 1 44.27 31.08 22.17
N GLU A 2 45.53 31.53 22.01
CA GLU A 2 46.45 30.98 20.98
C GLU A 2 46.77 29.48 21.11
N ASN A 3 46.70 28.93 22.32
CA ASN A 3 46.91 27.50 22.55
C ASN A 3 45.67 26.64 22.25
N LEU A 4 44.55 27.25 21.87
CA LEU A 4 43.33 26.57 21.43
C LEU A 4 43.23 26.48 19.90
N LEU A 5 44.17 27.09 19.18
CA LEU A 5 44.26 27.05 17.72
C LEU A 5 45.16 25.89 17.27
N GLY A 6 44.89 25.36 16.07
CA GLY A 6 45.80 24.43 15.40
C GLY A 6 47.16 25.08 15.11
N GLU A 7 48.17 24.26 14.80
CA GLU A 7 49.54 24.73 14.62
C GLU A 7 49.66 25.75 13.49
N THR A 8 48.94 25.52 12.39
CA THR A 8 48.84 26.44 11.24
C THR A 8 48.15 27.75 11.61
N GLU A 9 47.00 27.69 12.26
CA GLU A 9 46.19 28.85 12.63
C GLU A 9 46.89 29.69 13.69
N LYS A 10 47.63 29.05 14.60
CA LYS A 10 48.47 29.73 15.58
C LYS A 10 49.58 30.52 14.90
N LEU A 11 50.28 29.94 13.92
CA LEU A 11 51.32 30.66 13.18
C LEU A 11 50.76 31.85 12.41
N THR A 12 49.63 31.68 11.73
CA THR A 12 48.94 32.78 11.01
C THR A 12 48.47 33.88 11.96
N TRP A 13 47.92 33.53 13.12
CA TRP A 13 47.51 34.50 14.14
C TRP A 13 48.71 35.28 14.69
N VAL A 14 49.82 34.60 14.96
CA VAL A 14 51.07 35.23 15.40
C VAL A 14 51.61 36.17 14.33
N GLN A 15 51.60 35.77 13.05
CA GLN A 15 52.00 36.62 11.93
C GLN A 15 51.13 37.88 11.82
N TRP A 16 49.81 37.74 11.96
CA TRP A 16 48.90 38.89 11.95
C TRP A 16 49.18 39.85 13.11
N ARG A 17 49.29 39.32 14.34
CA ARG A 17 49.61 40.12 15.54
C ARG A 17 50.92 40.90 15.40
N MET A 18 51.92 40.30 14.76
CA MET A 18 53.22 40.95 14.54
C MET A 18 53.14 42.06 13.47
N ASN A 19 52.27 41.90 12.47
CA ASN A 19 52.10 42.88 11.40
C ASN A 19 51.12 44.01 11.75
N PHE A 20 50.14 43.77 12.64
CA PHE A 20 49.09 44.71 13.04
C PHE A 20 49.05 44.89 14.57
N PRO A 21 50.09 45.48 15.18
CA PRO A 21 50.19 45.59 16.65
C PRO A 21 49.14 46.54 17.25
N GLU A 22 48.74 47.59 16.55
CA GLU A 22 47.72 48.56 17.01
C GLU A 22 46.33 47.92 17.06
N GLU A 23 45.93 47.21 15.99
CA GLU A 23 44.66 46.46 15.94
C GLU A 23 44.58 45.37 17.02
N TYR A 24 45.72 44.72 17.31
CA TYR A 24 45.80 43.75 18.41
C TYR A 24 45.66 44.42 19.78
N GLN A 25 46.21 45.62 19.99
CA GLN A 25 46.02 46.34 21.25
C GLN A 25 44.56 46.78 21.43
N GLU A 26 43.90 47.26 20.38
CA GLU A 26 42.47 47.58 20.42
C GLU A 26 41.62 46.34 20.73
N LEU A 27 41.96 45.19 20.15
CA LEU A 27 41.33 43.90 20.45
C LEU A 27 41.44 43.55 21.94
N VAL A 28 42.65 43.67 22.49
CA VAL A 28 42.93 43.37 23.91
C VAL A 28 42.19 44.35 24.82
N ASN A 29 42.15 45.64 24.47
CA ASN A 29 41.43 46.66 25.22
C ASN A 29 39.90 46.42 25.19
N GLY A 30 39.36 45.88 24.10
CA GLY A 30 37.96 45.48 23.96
C GLY A 30 37.61 44.10 24.51
N ALA A 31 38.61 43.33 24.98
CA ALA A 31 38.44 41.94 25.43
C ALA A 31 37.92 41.81 26.88
N ASP A 32 38.11 42.82 27.72
CA ASP A 32 37.74 42.77 29.14
C ASP A 32 36.25 43.12 29.39
N GLY A 33 35.46 43.32 28.33
CA GLY A 33 34.03 43.64 28.40
C GLY A 33 33.08 42.44 28.27
N ARG A 34 31.76 42.68 28.46
CA ARG A 34 30.68 41.66 28.35
C ARG A 34 30.63 40.94 27.00
N GLU A 35 31.10 41.58 25.93
CA GLU A 35 31.18 41.10 24.54
C GLU A 35 32.62 40.69 24.14
N GLY A 36 33.59 40.72 25.06
CA GLY A 36 35.01 40.63 24.72
C GLY A 36 35.42 39.31 24.04
N THR A 37 34.82 38.19 24.42
CA THR A 37 35.02 36.91 23.74
C THR A 37 34.44 36.90 22.32
N GLN A 38 33.32 37.59 22.08
CA GLN A 38 32.72 37.72 20.74
C GLN A 38 33.57 38.60 19.83
N ASN A 39 34.12 39.70 20.36
CA ASN A 39 35.04 40.57 19.62
C ASN A 39 36.31 39.83 19.17
N ILE A 40 36.89 38.99 20.04
CA ILE A 40 38.03 38.14 19.69
C ILE A 40 37.66 37.11 18.62
N ILE A 41 36.52 36.45 18.75
CA ILE A 41 36.05 35.45 17.78
C ILE A 41 35.74 36.11 16.42
N SER A 42 35.15 37.30 16.43
CA SER A 42 34.88 38.10 15.22
C SER A 42 36.18 38.45 14.48
N GLN A 43 37.18 38.94 15.21
CA GLN A 43 38.47 39.29 14.60
C GLN A 43 39.24 38.06 14.13
N MET A 44 39.20 36.94 14.86
CA MET A 44 39.70 35.66 14.38
C MET A 44 39.05 35.25 13.06
N ARG A 45 37.73 35.31 12.95
CA ARG A 45 37.04 34.99 11.69
C ARG A 45 37.38 35.98 10.58
N ARG A 46 37.54 37.27 10.88
CA ARG A 46 38.01 38.26 9.89
C ARG A 46 39.43 37.95 9.39
N ILE A 47 40.32 37.44 10.24
CA ILE A 47 41.69 37.07 9.84
C ILE A 47 41.72 35.79 9.00
N PHE A 48 40.96 34.76 9.40
CA PHE A 48 41.00 33.45 8.75
C PHE A 48 40.08 33.31 7.55
N THR A 49 38.90 33.93 7.59
CA THR A 49 37.87 33.80 6.54
C THR A 49 37.46 35.13 5.93
N LEU A 50 37.99 36.28 6.42
CA LEU A 50 37.53 37.62 6.04
C LEU A 50 36.03 37.82 6.31
N GLU A 51 35.46 37.04 7.24
CA GLU A 51 34.05 37.11 7.61
C GLU A 51 33.90 37.63 9.04
N ASP A 52 33.13 38.70 9.25
CA ASP A 52 32.73 39.18 10.58
C ASP A 52 31.29 38.75 10.91
N PRO A 53 31.05 37.91 11.95
CA PRO A 53 29.70 37.53 12.39
C PRO A 53 28.89 38.67 13.01
N ALA A 54 29.55 39.69 13.59
CA ALA A 54 28.90 40.77 14.30
C ALA A 54 28.35 41.85 13.34
N THR A 55 29.06 42.10 12.25
CA THR A 55 28.57 42.96 11.14
C THR A 55 27.85 42.18 10.04
N GLY A 56 27.78 40.85 10.15
CA GLY A 56 27.11 39.99 9.18
C GLY A 56 27.87 40.00 7.85
N SER A 57 28.97 39.25 7.76
CA SER A 57 29.61 38.99 6.48
C SER A 57 28.58 38.36 5.54
N THR A 58 28.07 39.19 4.65
CA THR A 58 27.03 38.83 3.69
C THR A 58 27.58 37.91 2.63
N ALA A 59 28.89 37.91 2.33
CA ALA A 59 29.43 37.16 1.19
C ALA A 59 29.16 35.64 1.28
N ALA A 60 29.47 35.01 2.41
CA ALA A 60 29.23 33.58 2.61
C ALA A 60 27.74 33.24 2.80
N GLN A 61 26.98 34.15 3.43
CA GLN A 61 25.53 34.02 3.56
C GLN A 61 24.82 34.14 2.21
N ASP A 62 25.28 35.05 1.35
CA ASP A 62 24.80 35.34 0.01
C ASP A 62 25.23 34.25 -0.98
N GLU A 63 26.43 33.69 -0.82
CA GLU A 63 26.84 32.48 -1.54
C GLU A 63 25.96 31.29 -1.14
N ALA A 64 25.77 31.04 0.16
CA ALA A 64 24.88 29.98 0.63
C ALA A 64 23.44 30.18 0.13
N TYR A 65 22.97 31.43 0.06
CA TYR A 65 21.68 31.76 -0.51
C TYR A 65 21.61 31.50 -2.02
N ARG A 66 22.64 31.88 -2.80
CA ARG A 66 22.76 31.56 -4.23
C ARG A 66 22.79 30.05 -4.48
N ASP A 67 23.50 29.30 -3.65
CA ASP A 67 23.55 27.84 -3.75
C ASP A 67 22.22 27.20 -3.36
N LEU A 68 21.51 27.75 -2.38
CA LEU A 68 20.16 27.33 -2.05
C LEU A 68 19.18 27.58 -3.22
N GLU A 69 19.33 28.69 -3.94
CA GLU A 69 18.55 28.96 -5.15
C GLU A 69 18.87 28.00 -6.30
N ARG A 70 20.12 27.57 -6.43
CA ARG A 70 20.53 26.54 -7.42
C ARG A 70 20.08 25.13 -7.04
N LEU A 71 19.98 24.83 -5.75
CA LEU A 71 19.60 23.51 -5.26
C LEU A 71 18.19 23.13 -5.73
N THR A 72 18.06 22.06 -6.50
CA THR A 72 16.78 21.53 -6.97
C THR A 72 16.80 20.00 -6.88
N CYS A 73 15.65 19.38 -6.61
CA CYS A 73 15.54 17.93 -6.54
C CYS A 73 14.81 17.41 -7.78
N ALA A 74 15.56 16.86 -8.73
CA ALA A 74 14.98 16.31 -9.96
C ALA A 74 14.39 14.91 -9.76
N ASN A 75 15.06 14.07 -8.96
CA ASN A 75 14.68 12.67 -8.75
C ASN A 75 14.19 12.46 -7.32
N ILE A 76 13.13 11.65 -7.17
CA ILE A 76 12.60 11.30 -5.85
C ILE A 76 13.58 10.49 -4.98
N LYS A 77 14.55 9.82 -5.61
CA LYS A 77 15.60 9.06 -4.90
C LYS A 77 16.52 9.96 -4.07
N ASP A 78 16.73 11.18 -4.54
CA ASP A 78 17.67 12.14 -3.96
C ASP A 78 16.97 13.08 -2.95
N ILE A 79 15.74 12.75 -2.55
CA ILE A 79 14.93 13.60 -1.67
C ILE A 79 15.56 13.80 -0.29
N VAL A 80 16.13 12.73 0.29
CA VAL A 80 16.76 12.80 1.62
C VAL A 80 18.05 13.63 1.60
N PRO A 81 19.01 13.39 0.67
CA PRO A 81 20.14 14.29 0.47
C PRO A 81 19.71 15.74 0.27
N PHE A 82 18.72 15.98 -0.61
CA PHE A 82 18.18 17.30 -0.87
C PHE A 82 17.66 17.99 0.39
N LEU A 83 16.88 17.30 1.23
CA LEU A 83 16.35 17.86 2.47
C LEU A 83 17.47 18.24 3.45
N ASN A 84 18.53 17.43 3.55
CA ASN A 84 19.68 17.71 4.41
C ASN A 84 20.51 18.89 3.88
N ASP A 85 20.77 18.94 2.58
CA ASP A 85 21.48 20.05 1.95
C ASP A 85 20.69 21.35 2.07
N TYR A 86 19.36 21.29 1.89
CA TYR A 86 18.47 22.43 2.08
C TYR A 86 18.49 22.91 3.53
N ALA A 87 18.43 22.02 4.52
CA ALA A 87 18.55 22.37 5.94
C ALA A 87 19.88 23.08 6.24
N ARG A 88 20.99 22.54 5.72
CA ARG A 88 22.33 23.10 5.92
C ARG A 88 22.49 24.47 5.27
N LEU A 89 22.12 24.59 3.98
CA LEU A 89 22.26 25.86 3.24
C LEU A 89 21.34 26.94 3.79
N SER A 90 20.11 26.58 4.16
CA SER A 90 19.18 27.54 4.77
C SER A 90 19.70 28.05 6.11
N ALA A 91 20.27 27.19 6.96
CA ALA A 91 20.95 27.60 8.19
C ALA A 91 22.15 28.51 7.94
N LYS A 92 23.01 28.16 6.97
CA LYS A 92 24.17 28.99 6.60
C LYS A 92 23.79 30.36 6.04
N SER A 93 22.65 30.48 5.36
CA SER A 93 22.19 31.75 4.79
C SER A 93 21.83 32.80 5.84
N GLY A 94 21.51 32.41 7.08
CA GLY A 94 21.03 33.34 8.12
C GLY A 94 19.63 33.90 7.87
N ARG A 95 18.95 33.56 6.77
CA ARG A 95 17.65 34.12 6.37
C ARG A 95 16.43 33.27 6.77
N LEU A 96 16.63 32.27 7.64
CA LEU A 96 15.62 31.27 8.00
C LEU A 96 14.30 31.82 8.53
N PHE A 97 14.36 32.91 9.30
CA PHE A 97 13.21 33.48 10.01
C PHE A 97 12.81 34.86 9.47
N LEU A 98 13.48 35.35 8.42
CA LEU A 98 13.21 36.69 7.86
C LEU A 98 11.90 36.74 7.06
N GLY A 99 11.48 35.63 6.46
CA GLY A 99 10.28 35.57 5.64
C GLY A 99 9.80 34.16 5.35
N THR A 100 8.68 34.07 4.64
CA THR A 100 8.05 32.80 4.24
C THR A 100 8.72 32.18 2.99
N GLU A 101 9.55 32.93 2.28
CA GLU A 101 10.10 32.53 0.98
C GLU A 101 10.83 31.18 1.00
N LEU A 102 11.77 30.99 1.93
CA LEU A 102 12.50 29.72 2.05
C LEU A 102 11.56 28.56 2.40
N SER A 103 10.55 28.85 3.22
CA SER A 103 9.55 27.86 3.62
C SER A 103 8.68 27.42 2.44
N GLU A 104 8.37 28.31 1.49
CA GLU A 104 7.61 28.00 0.28
C GLU A 104 8.47 27.38 -0.83
N LYS A 105 9.69 27.91 -1.02
CA LYS A 105 10.67 27.42 -2.00
C LYS A 105 11.04 25.96 -1.73
N LEU A 106 11.06 25.51 -0.48
CA LEU A 106 11.25 24.10 -0.12
C LEU A 106 10.25 23.19 -0.84
N TRP A 107 8.97 23.57 -0.87
CA TRP A 107 7.91 22.78 -1.52
C TRP A 107 8.06 22.80 -3.04
N MET A 108 8.36 23.96 -3.63
CA MET A 108 8.49 24.12 -5.08
C MET A 108 9.70 23.37 -5.65
N LYS A 109 10.78 23.22 -4.87
CA LYS A 109 12.02 22.55 -5.29
C LYS A 109 11.96 21.02 -5.19
N MET A 110 10.89 20.46 -4.65
CA MET A 110 10.67 19.02 -4.59
C MET A 110 10.15 18.46 -5.93
N PRO A 111 10.45 17.19 -6.26
CA PRO A 111 10.12 16.61 -7.54
C PRO A 111 8.61 16.33 -7.67
N HIS A 112 8.08 16.48 -8.89
CA HIS A 112 6.69 16.19 -9.26
C HIS A 112 5.68 16.89 -8.33
N ASP A 113 4.56 16.22 -8.04
CA ASP A 113 3.51 16.72 -7.14
C ASP A 113 3.80 16.45 -5.66
N LEU A 114 4.99 15.92 -5.32
CA LEU A 114 5.32 15.57 -3.94
C LEU A 114 5.27 16.81 -3.04
N GLY A 115 5.86 17.92 -3.50
CA GLY A 115 5.86 19.17 -2.76
C GLY A 115 4.46 19.69 -2.47
N SER A 116 3.57 19.66 -3.46
CA SER A 116 2.17 20.10 -3.33
C SER A 116 1.40 19.22 -2.34
N LYS A 117 1.57 17.89 -2.39
CA LYS A 117 0.93 16.96 -1.46
C LYS A 117 1.40 17.16 -0.02
N ILE A 118 2.70 17.28 0.19
CA ILE A 118 3.26 17.50 1.54
C ILE A 118 2.83 18.87 2.06
N LYS A 119 2.82 19.91 1.21
CA LYS A 119 2.36 21.25 1.60
C LYS A 119 0.92 21.23 2.10
N ALA A 120 0.01 20.56 1.38
CA ALA A 120 -1.39 20.42 1.80
C ALA A 120 -1.50 19.69 3.14
N ALA A 121 -0.83 18.55 3.29
CA ALA A 121 -0.83 17.77 4.53
C ALA A 121 -0.17 18.53 5.71
N TYR A 122 0.81 19.39 5.44
CA TYR A 122 1.44 20.24 6.45
C TYR A 122 0.50 21.34 6.92
N GLN A 123 -0.16 22.03 6.00
CA GLN A 123 -1.10 23.12 6.30
C GLN A 123 -2.31 22.63 7.10
N GLU A 124 -2.79 21.43 6.81
CA GLU A 124 -3.87 20.79 7.57
C GLU A 124 -3.47 20.54 9.03
N LYS A 125 -2.24 20.08 9.27
CA LYS A 125 -1.73 19.77 10.62
C LYS A 125 -1.20 20.98 11.39
N HIS A 126 -0.69 21.99 10.69
CA HIS A 126 0.03 23.13 11.27
C HIS A 126 -0.43 24.47 10.67
N SER A 127 -1.72 24.78 10.80
CA SER A 127 -2.36 25.97 10.21
C SER A 127 -1.79 27.32 10.68
N GLY A 128 -1.04 27.37 11.78
CA GLY A 128 -0.44 28.60 12.33
C GLY A 128 1.04 28.83 12.02
N ASN A 129 1.77 27.84 11.51
CA ASN A 129 3.23 27.98 11.29
C ASN A 129 3.53 28.35 9.83
N GLN A 130 3.70 29.65 9.56
CA GLN A 130 4.08 30.14 8.23
C GLN A 130 5.60 30.24 8.02
N ILE A 131 6.38 30.36 9.10
CA ILE A 131 7.83 30.58 9.04
C ILE A 131 8.55 29.46 9.78
N GLY A 132 9.31 28.66 9.03
CA GLY A 132 10.22 27.68 9.62
C GLY A 132 10.54 26.54 8.67
N VAL A 133 11.79 26.50 8.19
CA VAL A 133 12.27 25.46 7.28
C VAL A 133 12.40 24.11 8.00
N PHE A 134 12.99 24.08 9.20
CA PHE A 134 13.24 22.83 9.93
C PHE A 134 11.97 22.04 10.30
N PRO A 135 10.89 22.66 10.84
CA PRO A 135 9.64 21.94 11.08
C PRO A 135 9.05 21.31 9.81
N ARG A 136 9.22 21.96 8.66
CA ARG A 136 8.75 21.47 7.36
C ARG A 136 9.57 20.30 6.85
N ILE A 137 10.89 20.36 7.01
CA ILE A 137 11.80 19.25 6.68
C ILE A 137 11.50 18.04 7.57
N LEU A 138 11.36 18.25 8.88
CA LEU A 138 11.00 17.18 9.81
C LEU A 138 9.64 16.55 9.45
N PHE A 139 8.68 17.39 9.06
CA PHE A 139 7.40 16.91 8.59
C PHE A 139 7.53 16.09 7.29
N ALA A 140 8.32 16.55 6.33
CA ALA A 140 8.57 15.82 5.09
C ALA A 140 9.19 14.44 5.37
N TYR A 141 10.14 14.34 6.30
CA TYR A 141 10.68 13.05 6.74
C TYR A 141 9.60 12.12 7.29
N ARG A 142 8.77 12.62 8.22
CA ARG A 142 7.66 11.82 8.79
C ARG A 142 6.63 11.42 7.73
N PHE A 143 6.34 12.31 6.79
CA PHE A 143 5.42 12.03 5.69
C PHE A 143 5.94 10.90 4.80
N LEU A 144 7.20 10.98 4.37
CA LEU A 144 7.85 9.95 3.58
C LEU A 144 7.95 8.61 4.33
N GLU A 145 8.17 8.64 5.64
CA GLU A 145 8.16 7.45 6.48
C GLU A 145 6.78 6.77 6.47
N GLN A 146 5.68 7.53 6.55
CA GLN A 146 4.33 6.98 6.47
C GLN A 146 4.02 6.39 5.09
N GLU A 147 4.39 7.08 4.00
CA GLU A 147 4.26 6.55 2.64
C GLU A 147 5.05 5.25 2.45
N CYS A 148 6.24 5.14 3.05
CA CYS A 148 7.02 3.90 3.06
C CYS A 148 6.30 2.77 3.82
N LYS A 149 5.68 3.07 4.98
CA LYS A 149 4.88 2.09 5.74
C LYS A 149 3.66 1.62 4.95
N GLU A 150 2.93 2.54 4.33
CA GLU A 150 1.81 2.22 3.45
C GLU A 150 2.24 1.40 2.24
N ALA A 151 3.36 1.74 1.61
CA ALA A 151 3.89 0.98 0.49
C ALA A 151 4.30 -0.44 0.91
N ALA A 152 4.89 -0.62 2.10
CA ALA A 152 5.19 -1.93 2.67
C ALA A 152 3.91 -2.73 2.92
N PHE A 153 2.88 -2.12 3.49
CA PHE A 153 1.56 -2.74 3.69
C PHE A 153 0.88 -3.14 2.37
N ARG A 154 0.90 -2.26 1.36
CA ARG A 154 0.37 -2.59 0.03
C ARG A 154 1.14 -3.72 -0.65
N ARG A 155 2.45 -3.83 -0.41
CA ARG A 155 3.26 -4.97 -0.89
C ARG A 155 2.89 -6.26 -0.18
N SER A 156 2.66 -6.25 1.14
CA SER A 156 2.19 -7.45 1.85
C SER A 156 0.80 -7.90 1.38
N LEU A 157 -0.06 -6.95 0.99
CA LEU A 157 -1.37 -7.29 0.42
C LEU A 157 -1.31 -7.97 -0.94
N LYS A 158 -0.23 -7.83 -1.73
CA LYS A 158 -0.15 -8.40 -3.10
C LYS A 158 -0.36 -9.91 -3.18
N ASN A 159 -0.04 -10.65 -2.12
CA ASN A 159 -0.22 -12.10 -2.12
C ASN A 159 -1.71 -12.50 -2.08
N LEU A 160 -2.65 -11.57 -1.74
CA LEU A 160 -4.12 -11.70 -1.78
C LEU A 160 -4.68 -13.09 -1.36
N SER A 161 -3.93 -13.86 -0.57
CA SER A 161 -4.26 -15.25 -0.26
C SER A 161 -5.53 -15.34 0.58
N PHE A 162 -5.79 -14.30 1.37
CA PHE A 162 -7.03 -14.12 2.13
C PHE A 162 -8.26 -13.86 1.25
N CYS A 163 -8.11 -13.44 -0.02
CA CYS A 163 -9.25 -13.27 -0.92
C CYS A 163 -9.93 -14.60 -1.28
N ALA A 164 -9.26 -15.73 -1.02
CA ALA A 164 -9.90 -17.05 -1.09
C ALA A 164 -11.03 -17.19 -0.04
N ASP A 165 -10.91 -16.53 1.11
CA ASP A 165 -11.87 -16.60 2.22
C ASP A 165 -12.94 -15.50 2.16
N MET A 166 -12.78 -14.52 1.27
CA MET A 166 -13.71 -13.39 1.11
C MET A 166 -14.44 -13.50 -0.24
N PRO A 167 -15.57 -14.23 -0.31
CA PRO A 167 -16.33 -14.36 -1.54
C PRO A 167 -16.92 -13.01 -1.95
N LEU A 168 -16.42 -12.45 -3.05
CA LEU A 168 -16.95 -11.23 -3.65
C LEU A 168 -18.33 -11.50 -4.29
N PRO A 169 -19.41 -10.79 -3.88
CA PRO A 169 -20.72 -10.93 -4.49
C PRO A 169 -20.67 -10.63 -6.00
N GLY A 170 -21.02 -11.61 -6.82
CA GLY A 170 -21.08 -11.46 -8.28
C GLY A 170 -19.77 -11.66 -9.05
N TYR A 171 -18.62 -11.84 -8.39
CA TYR A 171 -17.34 -12.04 -9.08
C TYR A 171 -17.09 -13.51 -9.45
N TYR A 172 -17.46 -14.43 -8.57
CA TYR A 172 -17.46 -15.86 -8.89
C TYR A 172 -18.74 -16.18 -9.66
N GLY A 173 -18.62 -16.23 -11.00
CA GLY A 173 -19.74 -16.55 -11.88
C GLY A 173 -20.47 -17.82 -11.43
N GLU A 174 -21.79 -17.85 -11.65
CA GLU A 174 -22.64 -19.00 -11.34
C GLU A 174 -21.91 -20.29 -11.71
N LYS A 175 -21.60 -21.14 -10.70
CA LYS A 175 -20.98 -22.44 -10.94
C LYS A 175 -21.78 -23.11 -12.04
N ARG A 176 -21.13 -23.44 -13.17
CA ARG A 176 -21.79 -24.19 -14.25
C ARG A 176 -22.42 -25.42 -13.62
N LYS A 177 -23.76 -25.45 -13.54
CA LYS A 177 -24.48 -26.67 -13.15
C LYS A 177 -24.10 -27.70 -14.19
N TYR A 178 -23.19 -28.61 -13.86
CA TYR A 178 -22.94 -29.78 -14.69
C TYR A 178 -24.28 -30.50 -14.79
N GLY A 179 -24.92 -30.42 -15.96
CA GLY A 179 -26.11 -31.21 -16.23
C GLY A 179 -25.80 -32.69 -15.97
N VAL A 180 -26.81 -33.43 -15.51
CA VAL A 180 -26.69 -34.88 -15.28
C VAL A 180 -26.02 -35.52 -16.50
N ARG A 181 -24.77 -35.98 -16.34
CA ARG A 181 -24.08 -36.67 -17.43
C ARG A 181 -24.83 -37.97 -17.70
N LYS A 182 -25.51 -38.06 -18.84
CA LYS A 182 -26.13 -39.30 -19.31
C LYS A 182 -25.02 -40.29 -19.60
N SER A 183 -24.76 -41.23 -18.70
CA SER A 183 -23.91 -42.37 -19.00
C SER A 183 -24.55 -43.19 -20.11
N LYS A 184 -23.98 -43.18 -21.32
CA LYS A 184 -24.44 -44.04 -22.43
C LYS A 184 -24.11 -45.51 -22.20
N THR A 185 -23.23 -45.80 -21.24
CA THR A 185 -22.55 -47.09 -21.02
C THR A 185 -22.79 -47.66 -19.63
N TYR A 186 -23.85 -47.27 -18.94
CA TYR A 186 -24.22 -47.93 -17.68
C TYR A 186 -24.80 -49.32 -17.98
N LYS A 187 -24.05 -50.37 -17.62
CA LYS A 187 -24.45 -51.78 -17.74
C LYS A 187 -24.87 -52.41 -16.40
N GLY A 188 -25.08 -51.61 -15.36
CA GLY A 188 -25.51 -52.09 -14.04
C GLY A 188 -26.99 -52.49 -14.01
N LYS A 189 -27.38 -53.23 -12.96
CA LYS A 189 -28.78 -53.59 -12.69
C LYS A 189 -29.59 -52.32 -12.37
N PRO A 190 -30.88 -52.23 -12.75
CA PRO A 190 -31.70 -51.07 -12.43
C PRO A 190 -31.76 -50.82 -10.91
N HIS A 191 -31.56 -49.57 -10.50
CA HIS A 191 -31.72 -49.11 -9.12
C HIS A 191 -32.69 -47.92 -9.11
N GLU A 192 -33.48 -47.77 -8.04
CA GLU A 192 -34.55 -46.74 -7.92
C GLU A 192 -34.05 -45.30 -8.07
N THR A 193 -32.76 -45.07 -7.85
CA THR A 193 -32.09 -43.77 -8.00
C THR A 193 -31.84 -43.36 -9.45
N HIS A 194 -32.09 -44.22 -10.44
CA HIS A 194 -31.84 -43.95 -11.85
C HIS A 194 -33.12 -44.05 -12.71
N ALA A 195 -33.65 -42.90 -13.14
CA ALA A 195 -34.74 -42.84 -14.11
C ALA A 195 -34.21 -42.99 -15.54
N ARG A 196 -34.53 -44.09 -16.23
CA ARG A 196 -34.31 -44.21 -17.68
C ARG A 196 -35.43 -43.45 -18.39
N ILE A 197 -35.11 -42.30 -18.96
CA ILE A 197 -36.01 -41.63 -19.91
C ILE A 197 -35.99 -42.48 -21.19
N GLU A 198 -36.98 -43.36 -21.35
CA GLU A 198 -37.18 -44.10 -22.60
C GLU A 198 -37.34 -43.11 -23.77
N LYS A 199 -36.85 -43.48 -24.95
CA LYS A 199 -36.95 -42.61 -26.13
C LYS A 199 -38.43 -42.27 -26.32
N THR A 200 -38.75 -41.00 -26.58
CA THR A 200 -40.13 -40.48 -26.73
C THR A 200 -41.03 -41.29 -27.68
N LYS A 201 -40.48 -42.12 -28.58
CA LYS A 201 -41.21 -43.11 -29.38
C LYS A 201 -41.88 -44.24 -28.58
N GLN A 202 -41.50 -44.48 -27.31
CA GLN A 202 -42.13 -45.46 -26.41
C GLN A 202 -43.12 -44.80 -25.43
N LEU A 203 -42.99 -43.49 -25.19
CA LEU A 203 -43.90 -42.70 -24.36
C LEU A 203 -45.19 -42.30 -25.10
N VAL A 204 -45.16 -42.22 -26.43
CA VAL A 204 -46.39 -42.20 -27.24
C VAL A 204 -46.88 -43.63 -27.38
N ARG A 205 -47.43 -44.19 -26.30
CA ARG A 205 -48.32 -45.37 -26.37
C ARG A 205 -49.47 -44.96 -27.30
N SER A 206 -49.43 -45.41 -28.54
CA SER A 206 -50.52 -45.19 -29.49
C SER A 206 -51.82 -45.63 -28.82
N LYS A 207 -52.78 -44.72 -28.64
CA LYS A 207 -54.09 -44.94 -27.97
C LYS A 207 -54.98 -46.04 -28.58
N ARG A 208 -54.50 -46.81 -29.57
CA ARG A 208 -55.24 -47.87 -30.27
C ARG A 208 -54.72 -49.27 -29.93
N CYS A 209 -54.51 -49.55 -28.64
CA CYS A 209 -54.17 -50.89 -28.19
C CYS A 209 -55.41 -51.52 -27.55
N LYS A 210 -55.97 -52.57 -28.17
CA LYS A 210 -57.04 -53.41 -27.60
C LYS A 210 -56.43 -54.48 -26.70
N CYS A 211 -56.94 -54.61 -25.49
CA CYS A 211 -56.54 -55.66 -24.56
C CYS A 211 -56.97 -57.04 -25.10
N TYR A 212 -56.04 -57.99 -25.23
CA TYR A 212 -56.37 -59.34 -25.72
C TYR A 212 -57.19 -60.20 -24.74
N LEU A 213 -57.35 -59.76 -23.48
CA LEU A 213 -58.12 -60.49 -22.46
C LEU A 213 -59.58 -60.01 -22.35
N CYS A 214 -59.83 -58.70 -22.48
CA CYS A 214 -61.18 -58.13 -22.35
C CYS A 214 -61.69 -57.40 -23.61
N GLY A 215 -60.83 -57.14 -24.60
CA GLY A 215 -61.19 -56.46 -25.85
C GLY A 215 -61.24 -54.94 -25.80
N GLU A 216 -61.10 -54.32 -24.62
CA GLU A 216 -61.21 -52.88 -24.43
C GLU A 216 -59.94 -52.11 -24.85
N GLU A 217 -60.11 -50.88 -25.36
CA GLU A 217 -59.02 -50.01 -25.80
C GLU A 217 -58.47 -49.17 -24.64
N GLY A 218 -57.14 -49.02 -24.59
CA GLY A 218 -56.47 -48.11 -23.64
C GLY A 218 -55.50 -48.78 -22.67
N HIS A 219 -55.45 -50.11 -22.63
CA HIS A 219 -54.48 -50.88 -21.84
C HIS A 219 -54.08 -52.20 -22.53
N PHE A 220 -52.94 -52.78 -22.17
CA PHE A 220 -52.49 -54.10 -22.65
C PHE A 220 -52.90 -55.21 -21.68
N ALA A 221 -52.95 -56.47 -22.11
CA ALA A 221 -53.35 -57.63 -21.30
C ALA A 221 -52.60 -57.79 -19.95
N ARG A 222 -51.38 -57.23 -19.82
CA ARG A 222 -50.62 -57.23 -18.56
C ARG A 222 -51.10 -56.20 -17.52
N GLU A 223 -51.80 -55.17 -17.96
CA GLU A 223 -52.30 -54.06 -17.16
C GLU A 223 -53.84 -54.07 -17.12
N CYS A 224 -54.46 -55.21 -17.43
CA CYS A 224 -55.91 -55.37 -17.42
C CYS A 224 -56.42 -55.23 -15.97
N PRO A 225 -57.31 -54.27 -15.68
CA PRO A 225 -57.87 -54.10 -14.35
C PRO A 225 -58.85 -55.21 -13.96
N SER A 226 -59.27 -56.06 -14.92
CA SER A 226 -60.06 -57.25 -14.61
C SER A 226 -59.17 -58.31 -13.95
N ASP A 227 -59.51 -58.72 -12.73
CA ASP A 227 -58.77 -59.69 -11.90
C ASP A 227 -58.89 -61.14 -12.40
N ARG A 228 -58.82 -61.38 -13.71
CA ARG A 228 -58.65 -62.72 -14.28
C ARG A 228 -57.17 -63.06 -14.35
N LYS A 229 -56.49 -62.99 -13.21
CA LYS A 229 -55.18 -63.63 -13.02
C LYS A 229 -55.41 -65.15 -13.05
N SER A 230 -55.15 -65.76 -14.21
CA SER A 230 -54.68 -67.14 -14.35
C SER A 230 -55.35 -68.14 -13.38
N THR A 231 -56.56 -68.61 -13.72
CA THR A 231 -57.26 -69.73 -13.03
C THR A 231 -56.35 -70.95 -12.78
N ARG A 232 -55.28 -71.10 -13.57
CA ARG A 232 -54.29 -72.18 -13.48
C ARG A 232 -53.22 -72.02 -12.39
N ARG A 233 -52.97 -70.82 -11.86
CA ARG A 233 -51.94 -70.58 -10.82
C ARG A 233 -52.53 -70.52 -9.42
N LEU A 234 -53.78 -70.08 -9.24
CA LEU A 234 -54.48 -70.19 -7.95
C LEU A 234 -54.75 -71.65 -7.58
N ALA A 235 -55.14 -72.49 -8.55
CA ALA A 235 -55.38 -73.93 -8.34
C ALA A 235 -54.13 -74.70 -7.86
N MET A 236 -52.93 -74.16 -8.08
CA MET A 236 -51.68 -74.78 -7.65
C MET A 236 -51.29 -74.40 -6.21
N TYR A 237 -51.79 -73.28 -5.69
CA TYR A 237 -51.61 -72.85 -4.30
C TYR A 237 -52.63 -73.49 -3.36
N GLU A 238 -53.83 -73.79 -3.84
CA GLU A 238 -54.90 -74.47 -3.06
C GLU A 238 -54.62 -75.96 -2.78
N GLN A 239 -53.66 -76.57 -3.48
CA GLN A 239 -53.31 -78.00 -3.35
C GLN A 239 -52.09 -78.29 -2.47
N LEU A 240 -51.53 -77.28 -1.79
CA LEU A 240 -50.41 -77.44 -0.86
C LEU A 240 -50.75 -76.83 0.51
N SER A 241 -51.16 -77.67 1.46
CA SER A 241 -51.38 -77.28 2.85
C SER A 241 -50.06 -77.21 3.62
N ILE A 242 -49.51 -76.01 3.82
CA ILE A 242 -48.36 -75.78 4.71
C ILE A 242 -48.80 -74.81 5.84
N PRO A 243 -48.67 -75.18 7.14
CA PRO A 243 -49.25 -74.45 8.28
C PRO A 243 -48.74 -73.01 8.50
N GLU A 244 -49.57 -72.22 9.20
CA GLU A 244 -49.54 -70.76 9.34
C GLU A 244 -48.44 -70.13 10.23
N GLU A 245 -47.47 -70.89 10.75
CA GLU A 245 -46.48 -70.37 11.71
C GLU A 245 -45.26 -69.69 11.08
N ARG A 246 -45.22 -69.50 9.75
CA ARG A 246 -44.08 -68.89 9.05
C ARG A 246 -44.40 -67.64 8.23
N ARG A 247 -45.39 -66.84 8.67
CA ARG A 247 -45.54 -65.45 8.20
C ARG A 247 -44.77 -64.49 9.11
N ARG A 248 -43.51 -64.20 8.75
CA ARG A 248 -42.82 -62.94 9.05
C ARG A 248 -42.13 -62.46 7.78
#